data_AF-A0AAD0WWV2-F1
#
_entry.id   AF-A0AAD0WWV2-F1
#
_cell.length_a   1.000
_cell.length_b   1.000
_cell.length_c   1.000
_cell.angle_alpha   90.00
_cell.angle_beta   90.00
_cell.angle_gamma   90.00
#
_symmetry.space_group_name_H-M   'P 1'
#
loop_
_entity.id
_entity.type
_entity.pdbx_description
1 polymer ?
#
loop_
_entity_poly.entity_id
_entity_poly.type
_entity_poly.pdbx_seq_one_letter_code
_entity_poly.pdbx_strand_id
1 'polypeptide(L)'
;MKRKLPLLIATFALLSCASNSGDGMQQQFAKGEAKPNSFWWPNRIDLSPLRQHSPESSPLGSNFNYAKEFKKLDLSAVKKDIRKTLTTSQDWWPADYGHYGPFFIRMAWHSVGTYRSHDGRGGGGGGQQRFEPLNSWPDNVSLDKARRLLWPIKKKYGNKISWADLMVLAGNVSLEDMGFKTIGFAGGRTDDWEADLVYWGPETQWLAGDKRYKGDRKLEKPLAAVQMGLIYVNPEGPNGKPDPLLAAKDIRETFGRM
;
A
#
# COMPACT_ATOMS: atom_id res chain seq x y z
N MET A 1 7.59 -5.16 67.23
CA MET A 1 7.47 -3.97 66.33
C MET A 1 7.33 -4.45 64.89
N LYS A 2 6.10 -4.51 64.36
CA LYS A 2 5.83 -4.72 62.93
C LYS A 2 5.31 -3.39 62.38
N ARG A 3 6.11 -2.68 61.58
CA ARG A 3 5.66 -1.49 60.85
C ARG A 3 5.39 -1.89 59.40
N LYS A 4 4.12 -1.79 59.00
CA LYS A 4 3.66 -1.83 57.62
C LYS A 4 4.04 -0.51 56.94
N LEU A 5 4.61 -0.57 55.75
CA LEU A 5 4.82 0.57 54.85
C LEU A 5 3.76 0.46 53.74
N PRO A 6 2.93 1.48 53.45
CA PRO A 6 2.03 1.42 52.31
C PRO A 6 2.76 1.90 51.05
N LEU A 7 2.57 1.12 49.99
CA LEU A 7 2.98 1.39 48.62
C LEU A 7 2.04 2.48 48.06
N LEU A 8 2.55 3.68 47.76
CA LEU A 8 1.87 4.68 46.94
C LEU A 8 2.65 4.80 45.62
N ILE A 9 2.18 4.11 44.59
CA ILE A 9 2.56 4.38 43.20
C ILE A 9 1.40 5.18 42.60
N ALA A 10 1.63 6.48 42.45
CA ALA A 10 0.70 7.37 41.76
C ALA A 10 0.78 7.10 40.25
N THR A 11 -0.24 6.45 39.70
CA THR A 11 -0.50 6.38 38.27
C THR A 11 -1.07 7.72 37.79
N PHE A 12 -0.24 8.54 37.16
CA PHE A 12 -0.72 9.65 36.34
C PHE A 12 -1.19 9.09 35.00
N ALA A 13 -2.47 8.71 34.94
CA ALA A 13 -3.17 8.53 33.67
C ALA A 13 -3.67 9.90 33.21
N LEU A 14 -2.92 10.55 32.30
CA LEU A 14 -3.42 11.71 31.57
C LEU A 14 -4.33 11.21 30.44
N LEU A 15 -5.62 11.03 30.75
CA LEU A 15 -6.69 11.12 29.77
C LEU A 15 -6.84 12.61 29.41
N SER A 16 -6.35 13.02 28.24
CA SER A 16 -6.83 14.24 27.60
C SER A 16 -7.95 13.89 26.62
N CYS A 17 -9.17 13.87 27.15
CA CYS A 17 -10.35 14.08 26.32
C CYS A 17 -10.32 15.54 25.83
N ALA A 18 -10.08 15.74 24.53
CA ALA A 18 -10.34 17.01 23.88
C ALA A 18 -11.36 16.78 22.77
N SER A 19 -12.62 17.01 23.13
CA SER A 19 -13.68 17.35 22.19
C SER A 19 -13.33 18.67 21.51
N ASN A 20 -13.15 18.68 20.19
CA ASN A 20 -13.29 19.91 19.42
C ASN A 20 -14.06 19.59 18.13
N SER A 21 -15.27 20.12 18.10
CA SER A 21 -16.16 20.23 16.94
C SER A 21 -15.73 21.41 16.06
N GLY A 22 -15.60 21.17 14.76
CA GLY A 22 -15.56 22.21 13.73
C GLY A 22 -14.18 22.74 13.37
N ASP A 23 -13.87 22.68 12.06
CA ASP A 23 -12.67 23.15 11.36
C ASP A 23 -11.37 22.36 11.54
N GLY A 24 -10.70 22.13 10.41
CA GLY A 24 -9.73 21.05 10.18
C GLY A 24 -8.61 20.93 11.21
N MET A 25 -8.09 19.71 11.37
CA MET A 25 -6.90 19.41 12.16
C MET A 25 -5.81 20.45 11.87
N GLN A 26 -5.63 21.42 12.76
CA GLN A 26 -4.49 22.31 12.73
C GLN A 26 -3.26 21.45 13.00
N GLN A 27 -2.45 21.27 11.96
CA GLN A 27 -1.19 20.56 12.04
C GLN A 27 -0.34 21.21 13.15
N GLN A 28 -0.04 20.46 14.20
CA GLN A 28 0.75 20.94 15.32
C GLN A 28 2.22 20.95 14.93
N PHE A 29 2.87 22.12 15.00
CA PHE A 29 4.30 22.29 14.71
C PHE A 29 5.07 22.45 16.02
N ALA A 30 6.21 21.77 16.14
CA ALA A 30 7.07 21.90 17.30
C ALA A 30 7.68 23.32 17.39
N LYS A 31 8.08 23.74 18.60
CA LYS A 31 8.75 25.03 18.79
C LYS A 31 10.07 25.06 17.99
N GLY A 32 10.16 25.95 17.01
CA GLY A 32 11.32 26.10 16.13
C GLY A 32 11.23 25.35 14.79
N GLU A 33 10.16 24.59 14.55
CA GLU A 33 9.92 23.93 13.28
C GLU A 33 9.53 24.94 12.19
N ALA A 34 10.14 24.80 11.01
CA ALA A 34 9.82 25.64 9.86
C ALA A 34 8.38 25.36 9.38
N LYS A 35 7.55 26.40 9.33
CA LYS A 35 6.17 26.29 8.88
C LYS A 35 6.11 26.38 7.35
N PRO A 36 5.49 25.40 6.66
CA PRO A 36 5.34 25.47 5.21
C PRO A 36 4.37 26.58 4.81
N ASN A 37 4.41 27.03 3.55
CA ASN A 37 3.48 28.05 3.06
C ASN A 37 1.99 27.65 3.17
N SER A 38 1.68 26.35 3.14
CA SER A 38 0.31 25.85 3.35
C SER A 38 -0.22 26.10 4.77
N PHE A 39 0.66 26.26 5.77
CA PHE A 39 0.25 26.66 7.11
C PHE A 39 -0.32 28.08 7.13
N TRP A 40 0.34 29.02 6.44
CA TRP A 40 -0.06 30.42 6.40
C TRP A 40 -1.21 30.69 5.42
N TRP A 41 -1.25 29.96 4.31
CA TRP A 41 -2.29 30.07 3.29
C TRP A 41 -2.88 28.69 2.99
N PRO A 42 -3.85 28.20 3.79
CA PRO A 42 -4.40 26.85 3.64
C PRO A 42 -5.06 26.59 2.28
N ASN A 43 -5.63 27.63 1.68
CA ASN A 43 -6.32 27.55 0.38
C ASN A 43 -5.41 27.90 -0.81
N ARG A 44 -4.08 27.94 -0.62
CA ARG A 44 -3.15 28.19 -1.72
C ARG A 44 -3.17 27.03 -2.71
N ILE A 45 -2.97 27.35 -3.98
CA ILE A 45 -2.77 26.32 -5.01
C ILE A 45 -1.50 25.55 -4.67
N ASP A 46 -1.62 24.23 -4.56
CA ASP A 46 -0.48 23.34 -4.40
C ASP A 46 0.13 22.98 -5.77
N LEU A 47 1.37 23.40 -5.97
CA LEU A 47 2.15 23.12 -7.19
C LEU A 47 3.06 21.90 -7.03
N SER A 48 3.08 21.26 -5.87
CA SER A 48 3.91 20.07 -5.61
C SER A 48 3.59 18.90 -6.55
N PRO A 49 2.32 18.63 -6.91
CA PRO A 49 1.99 17.60 -7.90
C PRO A 49 2.68 17.77 -9.27
N LEU A 50 3.01 19.00 -9.67
CA LEU A 50 3.67 19.29 -10.97
C LEU A 50 5.18 18.99 -10.97
N ARG A 51 5.75 18.70 -9.80
CA ARG A 51 7.17 18.40 -9.62
C ARG A 51 7.42 16.96 -9.18
N GLN A 52 6.37 16.14 -9.07
CA GLN A 52 6.54 14.74 -8.67
C GLN A 52 7.33 13.96 -9.69
N HIS A 53 8.11 13.01 -9.20
CA HIS A 53 8.97 12.12 -9.99
C HIS A 53 9.93 12.89 -10.90
N SER A 54 10.41 14.04 -10.43
CA SER A 54 11.45 14.78 -11.14
C SER A 54 12.75 13.95 -11.19
N PRO A 55 13.67 14.27 -12.12
CA PRO A 55 14.94 13.55 -12.23
C PRO A 55 15.73 13.50 -10.92
N GLU A 56 15.60 14.53 -10.07
CA GLU A 56 16.28 14.64 -8.78
C GLU A 56 15.75 13.65 -7.74
N SER A 57 14.51 13.17 -7.86
CA SER A 57 13.97 12.13 -6.97
C SER A 57 14.58 10.76 -7.25
N SER A 58 15.15 10.54 -8.44
CA SER A 58 15.76 9.27 -8.82
C SER A 58 17.27 9.24 -8.57
N PRO A 59 17.81 8.19 -7.92
CA PRO A 59 19.25 7.96 -7.90
C PRO A 59 19.77 7.46 -9.25
N LEU A 60 18.88 7.15 -10.20
CA LEU A 60 19.25 6.73 -11.54
C LEU A 60 19.41 7.97 -12.41
N GLY A 61 20.60 8.14 -12.98
CA GLY A 61 20.87 9.28 -13.86
C GLY A 61 19.95 9.30 -15.08
N SER A 62 19.79 10.49 -15.68
CA SER A 62 18.88 10.75 -16.82
C SER A 62 19.08 9.85 -18.04
N ASN A 63 20.26 9.24 -18.19
CA ASN A 63 20.58 8.32 -19.29
C ASN A 63 20.13 6.87 -19.03
N PHE A 64 19.61 6.55 -17.84
CA PHE A 64 19.13 5.21 -17.51
C PHE A 64 17.87 4.88 -18.30
N ASN A 65 17.80 3.67 -18.87
CA ASN A 65 16.64 3.21 -19.62
C ASN A 65 16.24 1.80 -19.15
N TYR A 66 15.15 1.73 -18.39
CA TYR A 66 14.70 0.48 -17.80
C TYR A 66 14.36 -0.58 -18.85
N ALA A 67 13.69 -0.22 -19.95
CA ALA A 67 13.34 -1.17 -21.00
C ALA A 67 14.60 -1.82 -21.62
N LYS A 68 15.70 -1.08 -21.78
CA LYS A 68 16.98 -1.63 -22.25
C LYS A 68 17.62 -2.56 -21.21
N GLU A 69 17.54 -2.23 -19.91
CA GLU A 69 18.07 -3.09 -18.85
C GLU A 69 17.24 -4.36 -18.65
N PHE A 70 15.91 -4.26 -18.70
CA PHE A 70 15.00 -5.41 -18.60
C PHE A 70 15.20 -6.39 -19.75
N LYS A 71 15.46 -5.92 -20.98
CA LYS A 71 15.79 -6.80 -22.12
C LYS A 71 17.05 -7.63 -21.92
N LYS A 72 17.96 -7.23 -21.03
CA LYS A 72 19.18 -7.99 -20.70
C LYS A 72 18.93 -9.04 -19.60
N LEU A 73 17.74 -9.06 -19.01
CA LEU A 73 17.40 -9.92 -17.88
C LEU A 73 17.13 -11.36 -18.37
N ASP A 74 17.78 -12.34 -17.75
CA ASP A 74 17.36 -13.74 -17.86
C ASP A 74 16.11 -13.95 -16.97
N LEU A 75 14.93 -13.82 -17.58
CA LEU A 75 13.66 -13.95 -16.89
C LEU A 75 13.45 -15.37 -16.32
N SER A 76 13.97 -16.41 -17.00
CA SER A 76 13.89 -17.79 -16.53
C SER A 76 14.69 -17.98 -15.24
N ALA A 77 15.87 -17.38 -15.15
CA ALA A 77 16.66 -17.37 -13.92
C ALA A 77 15.94 -16.65 -12.78
N VAL A 78 15.31 -15.49 -13.03
CA VAL A 78 14.53 -14.78 -12.01
C VAL A 78 13.37 -15.64 -11.51
N LYS A 79 12.60 -16.24 -12.43
CA LYS A 79 11.50 -17.15 -12.06
C LYS A 79 11.99 -18.33 -11.22
N LYS A 80 13.16 -18.90 -11.55
CA LYS A 80 13.78 -19.98 -10.76
C LYS A 80 14.14 -19.53 -9.34
N ASP A 81 14.72 -18.34 -9.20
CA ASP A 81 15.04 -17.79 -7.89
C ASP A 81 13.78 -17.48 -7.06
N ILE A 82 12.71 -16.97 -7.69
CA ILE A 82 11.41 -16.81 -7.03
C ILE A 82 10.89 -18.16 -6.52
N ARG A 83 10.88 -19.21 -7.36
CA ARG A 83 10.45 -20.56 -6.95
C ARG A 83 11.24 -21.09 -5.76
N LYS A 84 12.55 -20.84 -5.74
CA LYS A 84 13.37 -21.18 -4.58
C LYS A 84 12.89 -20.43 -3.33
N THR A 85 12.66 -19.13 -3.43
CA THR A 85 12.13 -18.33 -2.31
C THR A 85 10.79 -18.87 -1.83
N LEU A 86 9.89 -19.30 -2.71
CA LEU A 86 8.56 -19.82 -2.34
C LEU A 86 8.62 -20.92 -1.27
N THR A 87 9.60 -21.82 -1.36
CA THR A 87 9.75 -22.98 -0.47
C THR A 87 10.91 -22.85 0.53
N THR A 88 11.60 -21.70 0.56
CA THR A 88 12.67 -21.43 1.54
C THR A 88 12.14 -20.55 2.67
N SER A 89 11.42 -21.18 3.62
CA SER A 89 10.89 -20.50 4.81
C SER A 89 11.98 -19.76 5.59
N GLN A 90 11.61 -18.63 6.18
CA GLN A 90 12.45 -17.77 7.00
C GLN A 90 11.90 -17.71 8.43
N ASP A 91 12.76 -17.81 9.44
CA ASP A 91 12.33 -17.86 10.85
C ASP A 91 11.58 -16.60 11.30
N TRP A 92 11.92 -15.44 10.73
CA TRP A 92 11.28 -14.16 11.05
C TRP A 92 9.90 -13.97 10.39
N TRP A 93 9.55 -14.83 9.44
CA TRP A 93 8.21 -14.89 8.85
C TRP A 93 7.96 -16.29 8.27
N PRO A 94 7.65 -17.30 9.08
CA PRO A 94 7.53 -18.68 8.60
C PRO A 94 6.51 -18.82 7.47
N ALA A 95 6.82 -19.67 6.48
CA ALA A 95 5.93 -19.90 5.36
C ALA A 95 4.74 -20.78 5.77
N ASP A 96 3.52 -20.27 5.61
CA ASP A 96 2.31 -21.07 5.76
C ASP A 96 2.37 -22.29 4.85
N TYR A 97 2.13 -23.47 5.41
CA TYR A 97 2.21 -24.76 4.69
C TYR A 97 3.56 -25.02 4.00
N GLY A 98 4.63 -24.36 4.46
CA GLY A 98 5.95 -24.44 3.82
C GLY A 98 6.05 -23.73 2.48
N HIS A 99 5.09 -22.85 2.13
CA HIS A 99 5.05 -22.22 0.81
C HIS A 99 4.51 -20.77 0.83
N TYR A 100 5.33 -19.77 0.47
CA TYR A 100 4.93 -18.34 0.40
C TYR A 100 4.01 -17.98 -0.79
N GLY A 101 3.44 -18.99 -1.45
CA GLY A 101 2.74 -18.85 -2.74
C GLY A 101 1.51 -17.95 -2.62
N PRO A 102 0.55 -18.32 -1.74
CA PRO A 102 -0.63 -17.51 -1.47
C PRO A 102 -0.27 -16.09 -1.00
N PHE A 103 0.82 -15.95 -0.24
CA PHE A 103 1.24 -14.65 0.29
C PHE A 103 1.73 -13.69 -0.81
N PHE A 104 2.53 -14.18 -1.77
CA PHE A 104 2.95 -13.38 -2.92
C PHE A 104 1.82 -13.11 -3.91
N ILE A 105 0.83 -14.01 -4.04
CA ILE A 105 -0.39 -13.72 -4.81
C ILE A 105 -1.14 -12.55 -4.19
N ARG A 106 -1.36 -12.56 -2.86
CA ARG A 106 -1.97 -11.43 -2.15
C ARG A 106 -1.16 -10.14 -2.34
N MET A 107 0.17 -10.20 -2.20
CA MET A 107 1.03 -9.03 -2.41
C MET A 107 0.87 -8.44 -3.82
N ALA A 108 0.91 -9.27 -4.86
CA ALA A 108 0.73 -8.85 -6.24
C ALA A 108 -0.66 -8.27 -6.47
N TRP A 109 -1.71 -8.95 -5.99
CA TRP A 109 -3.10 -8.49 -6.02
C TRP A 109 -3.27 -7.10 -5.40
N HIS A 110 -2.76 -6.89 -4.18
CA HIS A 110 -2.82 -5.60 -3.50
C HIS A 110 -1.95 -4.54 -4.18
N SER A 111 -0.87 -4.94 -4.86
CA SER A 111 0.01 -3.99 -5.56
C SER A 111 -0.68 -3.41 -6.79
N VAL A 112 -1.57 -4.18 -7.45
CA VAL A 112 -2.32 -3.71 -8.63
C VAL A 112 -3.72 -3.22 -8.29
N GLY A 113 -4.28 -3.65 -7.14
CA GLY A 113 -5.66 -3.38 -6.76
C GLY A 113 -5.96 -1.98 -6.23
N THR A 114 -4.99 -1.07 -6.18
CA THR A 114 -5.26 0.34 -5.87
C THR A 114 -5.67 1.17 -7.09
N TYR A 115 -5.64 0.55 -8.28
CA TYR A 115 -6.04 1.17 -9.54
C TYR A 115 -7.47 1.72 -9.46
N ARG A 116 -7.78 2.75 -10.23
CA ARG A 116 -9.17 3.19 -10.44
C ARG A 116 -9.35 3.78 -11.84
N SER A 117 -10.42 3.39 -12.50
CA SER A 117 -10.72 3.78 -13.89
C SER A 117 -11.08 5.25 -14.05
N HIS A 118 -11.49 5.94 -12.99
CA HIS A 118 -11.95 7.33 -13.07
C HIS A 118 -10.84 8.32 -13.46
N ASP A 119 -9.62 8.13 -12.90
CA ASP A 119 -8.48 9.01 -13.16
C ASP A 119 -7.20 8.23 -13.53
N GLY A 120 -7.27 6.90 -13.61
CA GLY A 120 -6.16 6.03 -13.97
C GLY A 120 -5.06 5.91 -12.91
N ARG A 121 -5.23 6.52 -11.72
CA ARG A 121 -4.24 6.48 -10.65
C ARG A 121 -4.25 5.16 -9.89
N GLY A 122 -3.19 4.94 -9.12
CA GLY A 122 -2.94 3.70 -8.39
C GLY A 122 -2.44 2.58 -9.31
N GLY A 123 -2.54 1.34 -8.83
CA GLY A 123 -2.05 0.17 -9.54
C GLY A 123 -0.57 -0.12 -9.35
N GLY A 124 -0.08 -1.13 -10.07
CA GLY A 124 1.27 -1.68 -9.88
C GLY A 124 2.36 -0.99 -10.69
N GLY A 125 2.07 0.10 -11.40
CA GLY A 125 2.95 0.70 -12.42
C GLY A 125 4.30 1.19 -11.88
N GLY A 126 4.30 1.86 -10.73
CA GLY A 126 5.50 2.43 -10.10
C GLY A 126 6.07 1.64 -8.92
N GLY A 127 5.42 0.54 -8.54
CA GLY A 127 5.74 -0.18 -7.31
C GLY A 127 5.41 0.62 -6.03
N GLN A 128 4.40 1.50 -6.12
CA GLN A 128 3.96 2.42 -5.05
C GLN A 128 3.58 1.74 -3.73
N GLN A 129 3.26 0.43 -3.72
CA GLN A 129 3.03 -0.34 -2.48
C GLN A 129 4.24 -0.33 -1.51
N ARG A 130 5.43 0.09 -1.97
CA ARG A 130 6.63 0.26 -1.14
C ARG A 130 6.63 1.55 -0.33
N PHE A 131 5.84 2.54 -0.71
CA PHE A 131 5.84 3.88 -0.13
C PHE A 131 4.54 4.16 0.63
N GLU A 132 4.59 5.19 1.45
CA GLU A 132 3.41 5.73 2.11
C GLU A 132 2.42 6.32 1.09
N PRO A 133 1.10 6.33 1.37
CA PRO A 133 0.48 5.69 2.54
C PRO A 133 0.27 4.18 2.36
N LEU A 134 0.50 3.64 1.15
CA LEU A 134 0.09 2.28 0.79
C LEU A 134 0.82 1.19 1.58
N ASN A 135 2.11 1.38 1.85
CA ASN A 135 2.92 0.42 2.62
C ASN A 135 2.41 0.22 4.07
N SER A 136 1.60 1.16 4.58
CA SER A 136 1.09 1.21 5.96
C SER A 136 -0.44 1.13 6.05
N TRP A 137 -1.13 0.93 4.91
CA TRP A 137 -2.57 0.68 4.91
C TRP A 137 -2.92 -0.58 5.71
N PRO A 138 -4.03 -0.58 6.49
CA PRO A 138 -4.50 -1.76 7.21
C PRO A 138 -4.65 -3.00 6.33
N ASP A 139 -5.16 -2.84 5.11
CA ASP A 139 -5.36 -3.97 4.20
C ASP A 139 -4.06 -4.50 3.61
N ASN A 140 -2.97 -3.72 3.68
CA ASN A 140 -1.62 -4.14 3.29
C ASN A 140 -0.82 -4.72 4.46
N VAL A 141 -1.47 -5.02 5.59
CA VAL A 141 -0.82 -5.63 6.74
C VAL A 141 -0.01 -6.87 6.35
N SER A 142 1.20 -6.94 6.91
CA SER A 142 2.22 -7.95 6.66
C SER A 142 2.83 -7.97 5.25
N LEU A 143 2.35 -7.19 4.28
CA LEU A 143 2.97 -7.16 2.94
C LEU A 143 4.37 -6.52 2.93
N ASP A 144 4.73 -5.79 3.98
CA ASP A 144 6.12 -5.41 4.28
C ASP A 144 7.05 -6.62 4.34
N LYS A 145 6.63 -7.73 4.96
CA LYS A 145 7.38 -8.99 4.99
C LYS A 145 7.43 -9.67 3.63
N ALA A 146 6.30 -9.68 2.89
CA ALA A 146 6.26 -10.25 1.54
C ALA A 146 7.29 -9.59 0.63
N ARG A 147 7.34 -8.25 0.61
CA ARG A 147 8.33 -7.49 -0.16
C ARG A 147 9.75 -7.75 0.36
N ARG A 148 9.94 -7.89 1.66
CA ARG A 148 11.25 -8.19 2.26
C ARG A 148 11.80 -9.55 1.83
N LEU A 149 10.95 -10.58 1.69
CA LEU A 149 11.35 -11.91 1.21
C LEU A 149 11.93 -11.88 -0.22
N LEU A 150 11.53 -10.90 -1.03
CA LEU A 150 12.01 -10.70 -2.40
C LEU A 150 13.31 -9.88 -2.49
N TRP A 151 13.78 -9.29 -1.38
CA TRP A 151 15.00 -8.48 -1.37
C TRP A 151 16.24 -9.21 -1.93
N PRO A 152 16.55 -10.47 -1.57
CA PRO A 152 17.71 -11.17 -2.13
C PRO A 152 17.68 -11.25 -3.66
N ILE A 153 16.49 -11.42 -4.25
CA ILE A 153 16.29 -11.45 -5.70
C ILE A 153 16.51 -10.04 -6.27
N LYS A 154 15.88 -9.01 -5.69
CA LYS A 154 16.10 -7.61 -6.13
C LYS A 154 17.58 -7.24 -6.06
N LYS A 155 18.28 -7.62 -4.99
CA LYS A 155 19.71 -7.38 -4.80
C LYS A 155 20.54 -8.06 -5.89
N LYS A 156 20.23 -9.31 -6.23
CA LYS A 156 20.95 -10.09 -7.25
C LYS A 156 20.79 -9.52 -8.66
N TYR A 157 19.58 -9.09 -9.03
CA TYR A 157 19.27 -8.63 -10.38
C TYR A 157 19.39 -7.10 -10.57
N GLY A 158 19.49 -6.35 -9.47
CA GLY A 158 19.73 -4.91 -9.48
C GLY A 158 18.69 -4.17 -10.32
N ASN A 159 19.15 -3.24 -11.17
CA ASN A 159 18.28 -2.41 -12.00
C ASN A 159 17.76 -3.11 -13.26
N LYS A 160 18.10 -4.39 -13.50
CA LYS A 160 17.53 -5.18 -14.59
C LYS A 160 16.09 -5.62 -14.29
N ILE A 161 15.67 -5.60 -13.03
CA ILE A 161 14.28 -5.81 -12.63
C ILE A 161 13.87 -4.75 -11.59
N SER A 162 12.77 -4.05 -11.86
CA SER A 162 12.17 -3.11 -10.91
C SER A 162 11.44 -3.87 -9.81
N TRP A 163 11.20 -3.23 -8.67
CA TRP A 163 10.28 -3.75 -7.67
C TRP A 163 8.85 -3.86 -8.22
N ALA A 164 8.43 -2.89 -9.04
CA ALA A 164 7.14 -2.90 -9.71
C ALA A 164 6.91 -4.20 -10.51
N ASP A 165 7.88 -4.62 -11.33
CA ASP A 165 7.81 -5.89 -12.06
C ASP A 165 8.01 -7.10 -11.15
N LEU A 166 8.95 -7.04 -10.20
CA LEU A 166 9.26 -8.17 -9.33
C LEU A 166 8.08 -8.59 -8.44
N MET A 167 7.33 -7.64 -7.88
CA MET A 167 6.17 -7.94 -7.03
C MET A 167 5.07 -8.67 -7.81
N VAL A 168 4.78 -8.21 -9.04
CA VAL A 168 3.77 -8.85 -9.90
C VAL A 168 4.27 -10.19 -10.44
N LEU A 169 5.54 -10.27 -10.86
CA LEU A 169 6.16 -11.51 -11.31
C LEU A 169 6.12 -12.59 -10.22
N ALA A 170 6.36 -12.21 -8.96
CA ALA A 170 6.28 -13.14 -7.85
C ALA A 170 4.88 -13.75 -7.71
N GLY A 171 3.82 -12.95 -7.84
CA GLY A 171 2.44 -13.47 -7.88
C GLY A 171 2.18 -14.43 -9.04
N ASN A 172 2.65 -14.10 -10.25
CA ASN A 172 2.55 -14.98 -11.42
C ASN A 172 3.29 -16.32 -11.20
N VAL A 173 4.52 -16.27 -10.69
CA VAL A 173 5.31 -17.48 -10.43
C VAL A 173 4.66 -18.32 -9.34
N SER A 174 4.10 -17.73 -8.29
CA SER A 174 3.34 -18.47 -7.27
C SER A 174 2.15 -19.22 -7.85
N LEU A 175 1.38 -18.61 -8.75
CA LEU A 175 0.29 -19.28 -9.45
C LEU A 175 0.80 -20.46 -10.29
N GLU A 176 1.86 -20.24 -11.08
CA GLU A 176 2.49 -21.28 -11.91
C GLU A 176 3.01 -22.45 -11.08
N ASP A 177 3.69 -22.17 -9.97
CA ASP A 177 4.31 -23.18 -9.10
C ASP A 177 3.26 -24.05 -8.40
N MET A 178 2.11 -23.46 -8.05
CA MET A 178 0.96 -24.17 -7.46
C MET A 178 0.02 -24.79 -8.51
N GLY A 179 0.46 -24.92 -9.77
CA GLY A 179 -0.24 -25.68 -10.81
C GLY A 179 -1.21 -24.88 -11.68
N PHE A 180 -1.29 -23.55 -11.53
CA PHE A 180 -2.13 -22.70 -12.37
C PHE A 180 -1.34 -22.10 -13.54
N LYS A 181 -1.74 -22.39 -14.78
CA LYS A 181 -1.12 -21.80 -15.97
C LYS A 181 -1.59 -20.36 -16.17
N THR A 182 -0.68 -19.40 -15.98
CA THR A 182 -0.95 -17.98 -16.27
C THR A 182 -1.07 -17.71 -17.78
N ILE A 183 -1.81 -16.66 -18.15
CA ILE A 183 -1.94 -16.23 -19.56
C ILE A 183 -0.62 -15.70 -20.14
N GLY A 184 0.23 -15.13 -19.30
CA GLY A 184 1.50 -14.54 -19.67
C GLY A 184 1.98 -13.53 -18.62
N PHE A 185 3.16 -12.96 -18.88
CA PHE A 185 3.74 -11.89 -18.08
C PHE A 185 4.45 -10.90 -18.99
N ALA A 186 4.28 -9.61 -18.74
CA ALA A 186 5.03 -8.53 -19.36
C ALA A 186 5.72 -7.72 -18.27
N GLY A 187 7.03 -7.49 -18.44
CA GLY A 187 7.77 -6.48 -17.71
C GLY A 187 7.80 -5.15 -18.46
N GLY A 188 8.46 -4.16 -17.86
CA GLY A 188 8.54 -2.79 -18.36
C GLY A 188 8.03 -1.74 -17.38
N ARG A 189 7.58 -2.14 -16.17
CA ARG A 189 7.18 -1.20 -15.12
C ARG A 189 8.40 -0.55 -14.50
N THR A 190 8.54 0.76 -14.60
CA THR A 190 9.65 1.49 -13.97
C THR A 190 9.39 1.65 -12.47
N ASP A 191 10.43 1.59 -11.64
CA ASP A 191 10.27 1.94 -10.22
C ASP A 191 10.18 3.45 -10.07
N ASP A 192 9.21 3.88 -9.28
CA ASP A 192 9.19 5.23 -8.71
C ASP A 192 10.10 5.29 -7.48
N TRP A 193 10.53 6.51 -7.17
CA TRP A 193 11.48 6.81 -6.10
C TRP A 193 10.87 7.62 -4.95
N GLU A 194 9.63 8.06 -5.11
CA GLU A 194 8.83 8.73 -4.10
C GLU A 194 7.36 8.30 -4.18
N ALA A 195 6.60 8.63 -3.14
CA ALA A 195 5.17 8.36 -3.08
C ALA A 195 4.37 9.26 -4.03
N ASP A 196 3.38 8.69 -4.73
CA ASP A 196 2.40 9.48 -5.46
C ASP A 196 1.51 10.30 -4.51
N LEU A 197 1.25 11.56 -4.87
CA LEU A 197 0.26 12.39 -4.17
C LEU A 197 -1.12 12.09 -4.75
N VAL A 198 -1.80 11.12 -4.15
CA VAL A 198 -3.13 10.66 -4.59
C VAL A 198 -4.18 10.92 -3.51
N TYR A 199 -5.32 11.48 -3.92
CA TYR A 199 -6.50 11.55 -3.06
C TYR A 199 -7.11 10.14 -2.89
N TRP A 200 -7.03 9.60 -1.67
CA TRP A 200 -7.55 8.27 -1.31
C TRP A 200 -8.90 8.32 -0.56
N GLY A 201 -9.38 9.52 -0.23
CA GLY A 201 -10.65 9.74 0.45
C GLY A 201 -10.55 10.87 1.49
N PRO A 202 -11.71 11.36 1.95
CA PRO A 202 -11.80 12.48 2.90
C PRO A 202 -11.58 12.08 4.37
N GLU A 203 -11.46 10.79 4.66
CA GLU A 203 -11.35 10.29 6.03
C GLU A 203 -9.97 10.57 6.64
N THR A 204 -9.98 10.88 7.93
CA THR A 204 -8.78 11.14 8.75
C THR A 204 -8.44 9.97 9.68
N GLN A 205 -9.17 8.86 9.57
CA GLN A 205 -8.99 7.64 10.37
C GLN A 205 -8.97 6.42 9.47
N TRP A 206 -8.09 5.46 9.77
CA TRP A 206 -8.06 4.19 9.08
C TRP A 206 -9.37 3.42 9.27
N LEU A 207 -9.79 2.74 8.20
CA LEU A 207 -11.03 1.97 8.12
C LEU A 207 -12.31 2.80 8.27
N ALA A 208 -12.25 4.13 8.39
CA ALA A 208 -13.45 4.95 8.29
C ALA A 208 -13.99 4.96 6.85
N GLY A 209 -15.32 5.01 6.71
CA GLY A 209 -16.01 5.06 5.41
C GLY A 209 -17.28 5.90 5.45
N ASP A 210 -17.48 6.68 6.51
CA ASP A 210 -18.65 7.50 6.78
C ASP A 210 -18.73 8.76 5.90
N LYS A 211 -17.60 9.20 5.33
CA LYS A 211 -17.50 10.48 4.59
C LYS A 211 -17.46 10.34 3.07
N ARG A 212 -17.42 9.12 2.54
CA ARG A 212 -17.27 8.86 1.10
C ARG A 212 -18.53 8.43 0.36
N TYR A 213 -19.68 8.44 1.03
CA TYR A 213 -20.97 8.08 0.42
C TYR A 213 -21.91 9.29 0.40
N LYS A 214 -22.71 9.39 -0.66
CA LYS A 214 -23.79 10.38 -0.78
C LYS A 214 -25.12 9.66 -1.06
N GLY A 215 -26.22 10.18 -0.50
CA GLY A 215 -27.57 9.64 -0.68
C GLY A 215 -27.64 8.14 -0.36
N ASP A 216 -28.23 7.38 -1.27
CA ASP A 216 -28.43 5.92 -1.15
C ASP A 216 -27.15 5.10 -1.40
N ARG A 217 -26.07 5.40 -0.66
CA ARG A 217 -24.78 4.70 -0.71
C ARG A 217 -24.05 4.82 -2.06
N LYS A 218 -24.16 5.98 -2.71
CA LYS A 218 -23.36 6.29 -3.90
C LYS A 218 -21.93 6.65 -3.49
N LEU A 219 -20.97 5.79 -3.81
CA LEU A 219 -19.55 6.01 -3.51
C LEU A 219 -19.03 7.25 -4.27
N GLU A 220 -18.32 8.12 -3.56
CA GLU A 220 -17.71 9.34 -4.09
C GLU A 220 -16.73 9.03 -5.23
N LYS A 221 -16.73 9.86 -6.28
CA LYS A 221 -15.70 9.82 -7.32
C LYS A 221 -14.52 10.69 -6.85
N PRO A 222 -13.25 10.26 -7.03
CA PRO A 222 -12.80 9.17 -7.91
C PRO A 222 -12.67 7.80 -7.23
N LEU A 223 -13.10 7.65 -5.97
CA LEU A 223 -12.75 6.51 -5.11
C LEU A 223 -13.28 5.16 -5.66
N ALA A 224 -12.54 4.09 -5.37
CA ALA A 224 -12.89 2.72 -5.76
C ALA A 224 -12.82 1.72 -4.60
N ALA A 225 -12.78 2.22 -3.35
CA ALA A 225 -12.79 1.41 -2.13
C ALA A 225 -13.83 1.93 -1.14
N VAL A 226 -14.39 1.04 -0.32
CA VAL A 226 -15.52 1.34 0.59
C VAL A 226 -15.11 1.97 1.92
N GLN A 227 -13.85 1.84 2.32
CA GLN A 227 -13.28 2.42 3.55
C GLN A 227 -11.82 2.83 3.32
N MET A 228 -11.33 3.76 4.15
CA MET A 228 -9.98 4.30 4.05
C MET A 228 -8.96 3.23 4.42
N GLY A 229 -8.01 2.98 3.52
CA GLY A 229 -6.97 1.98 3.75
C GLY A 229 -7.36 0.54 3.39
N LEU A 230 -8.53 0.33 2.76
CA LEU A 230 -8.88 -0.93 2.11
C LEU A 230 -8.59 -0.87 0.61
N ILE A 231 -8.28 -2.02 0.00
CA ILE A 231 -8.10 -2.12 -1.45
C ILE A 231 -9.45 -2.01 -2.17
N TYR A 232 -10.46 -2.77 -1.72
CA TYR A 232 -11.81 -2.75 -2.34
C TYR A 232 -12.92 -2.62 -1.28
N VAL A 233 -13.25 -3.73 -0.63
CA VAL A 233 -14.41 -3.88 0.24
C VAL A 233 -14.00 -4.35 1.62
N ASN A 234 -14.90 -4.21 2.59
CA ASN A 234 -14.71 -4.79 3.91
C ASN A 234 -14.92 -6.32 3.84
N PRO A 235 -13.96 -7.14 4.27
CA PRO A 235 -14.10 -8.60 4.25
C PRO A 235 -15.21 -9.13 5.17
N GLU A 236 -15.62 -8.36 6.18
CA GLU A 236 -16.72 -8.67 7.11
C GLU A 236 -18.07 -8.14 6.61
N GLY A 237 -18.11 -7.55 5.41
CA GLY A 237 -19.28 -6.93 4.82
C GLY A 237 -19.48 -5.46 5.20
N PRO A 238 -20.48 -4.78 4.61
CA PRO A 238 -20.65 -3.33 4.71
C PRO A 238 -20.70 -2.83 6.15
N ASN A 239 -19.73 -1.98 6.54
CA ASN A 239 -19.57 -1.46 7.90
C ASN A 239 -19.41 -2.55 8.97
N GLY A 240 -18.78 -3.69 8.64
CA GLY A 240 -18.61 -4.83 9.53
C GLY A 240 -19.88 -5.67 9.74
N LYS A 241 -20.89 -5.48 8.89
CA LYS A 241 -22.12 -6.29 8.92
C LYS A 241 -22.00 -7.45 7.93
N PRO A 242 -22.04 -8.71 8.39
CA PRO A 242 -21.85 -9.89 7.55
C PRO A 242 -23.11 -10.22 6.74
N ASP A 243 -23.52 -9.30 5.87
CA ASP A 243 -24.61 -9.48 4.91
C ASP A 243 -24.01 -9.69 3.51
N PRO A 244 -24.05 -10.92 2.97
CA PRO A 244 -23.49 -11.22 1.65
C PRO A 244 -24.18 -10.48 0.50
N LEU A 245 -25.48 -10.20 0.59
CA LEU A 245 -26.22 -9.51 -0.46
C LEU A 245 -25.84 -8.04 -0.52
N LEU A 246 -25.63 -7.41 0.64
CA LEU A 246 -25.11 -6.05 0.69
C LEU A 246 -23.62 -6.00 0.30
N ALA A 247 -22.80 -6.96 0.74
CA ALA A 247 -21.40 -7.07 0.33
C ALA A 247 -21.25 -7.20 -1.18
N ALA A 248 -22.11 -7.99 -1.84
CA ALA A 248 -22.09 -8.15 -3.29
C ALA A 248 -22.34 -6.84 -4.07
N LYS A 249 -23.11 -5.90 -3.49
CA LYS A 249 -23.31 -4.57 -4.09
C LYS A 249 -22.03 -3.75 -4.04
N ASP A 250 -21.38 -3.71 -2.88
CA ASP A 250 -20.11 -3.03 -2.68
C ASP A 250 -19.02 -3.64 -3.59
N ILE A 251 -18.94 -4.97 -3.66
CA ILE A 251 -17.99 -5.70 -4.54
C ILE A 251 -18.21 -5.30 -5.99
N ARG A 252 -19.46 -5.35 -6.47
CA ARG A 252 -19.79 -4.98 -7.85
C ARG A 252 -19.41 -3.54 -8.18
N GLU A 253 -19.70 -2.61 -7.27
CA GLU A 253 -19.39 -1.19 -7.45
C GLU A 253 -17.88 -0.94 -7.47
N THR A 254 -17.12 -1.48 -6.51
CA THR A 254 -15.68 -1.24 -6.43
C THR A 254 -14.92 -1.90 -7.57
N PHE A 255 -15.25 -3.15 -7.92
CA PHE A 255 -14.64 -3.81 -9.07
C PHE A 255 -15.08 -3.18 -10.40
N GLY A 256 -16.30 -2.66 -10.50
CA GLY A 256 -16.73 -1.90 -11.69
C GLY A 256 -15.98 -0.59 -11.89
N ARG A 257 -15.27 -0.10 -10.87
CA ARG A 257 -14.40 1.09 -10.91
C ARG A 257 -12.93 0.75 -11.12
N MET A 258 -12.57 -0.51 -11.33
CA MET A 258 -11.19 -0.98 -11.57
C MET A 258 -11.11 -1.86 -12.81
#